data_AF-D1PSL7-F1
#
_entry.id   AF-D1PSL7-F1
#
_cell.length_a   1.000
_cell.length_b   1.000
_cell.length_c   1.000
_cell.angle_alpha   90.00
_cell.angle_beta   90.00
_cell.angle_gamma   90.00
#
_symmetry.space_group_name_H-M   'P 1'
#
loop_
_entity.id
_entity.type
_entity.pdbx_description
1 polymer ?
#
loop_
_entity_poly.entity_id
_entity_poly.type
_entity_poly.pdbx_seq_one_letter_code
_entity_poly.pdbx_strand_id
1 'polypeptide(L)'
;MKNQIKLFCIALAGAFMLAACGGPKLIGVTLPETPLVLATGETATAETSYTYDGETPENAQPEVVYTSGDATIATVDENGVITGVAEGETTITATVGELSASRTVSVIIPVERLEAESMALHLADGPASLTYTVVPENFTGELTFASANNAIVTVDANGQITPVAAGDTNVTVTAPNGMTATAQIRVWDGPKELNLAPAKTEVTKGSGTQIGVTDEQGNNVEAESLTWASSDETVAQVSGGWVDVTGTGAVTITASTEYGVSTSVELTGVAPAARPAASAGAASGAAAGSASSGGSGAGGSSAPAAGAGHGYWTVYGDGGALDLINGIRASAGLGALTWDDGLGDIAAARCRQLMDDFSHNGMTAPEICAMGAPDASSVVSSWQASSAHYAQMVYEGYTRCAVAHCYDGDGCHYWCATFG
;
A
#
# COMPACT_ATOMS: atom_id res chain seq x y z
N MET A 1 -15.41 20.94 -105.81
CA MET A 1 -14.21 21.59 -106.40
C MET A 1 -13.11 20.55 -106.32
N LYS A 2 -12.72 19.96 -107.47
CA LYS A 2 -11.39 20.10 -108.11
C LYS A 2 -10.26 19.66 -107.17
N ASN A 3 -9.34 18.73 -107.45
CA ASN A 3 -8.84 18.08 -108.67
C ASN A 3 -7.94 16.93 -108.14
N GLN A 4 -8.05 15.67 -108.59
CA GLN A 4 -7.52 15.06 -109.82
C GLN A 4 -6.03 14.63 -109.79
N ILE A 5 -5.79 13.45 -110.40
CA ILE A 5 -4.55 12.82 -110.95
C ILE A 5 -3.99 11.67 -110.06
N LYS A 6 -4.27 10.36 -110.32
CA LYS A 6 -3.81 9.43 -111.40
C LYS A 6 -2.27 9.30 -111.41
N LEU A 7 -1.55 8.18 -111.53
CA LEU A 7 -1.69 6.78 -112.01
C LEU A 7 -0.30 6.17 -111.63
N PHE A 8 -0.08 4.90 -111.27
CA PHE A 8 0.10 3.80 -112.21
C PHE A 8 0.28 2.46 -111.49
N CYS A 9 -0.11 1.42 -112.23
CA CYS A 9 -0.26 0.01 -111.92
C CYS A 9 0.98 -0.71 -111.37
N ILE A 10 0.78 -1.86 -110.70
CA ILE A 10 0.95 -3.20 -111.29
C ILE A 10 0.36 -4.22 -110.31
N ALA A 11 -0.54 -5.07 -110.81
CA ALA A 11 -0.96 -6.29 -110.15
C ALA A 11 0.18 -7.32 -110.27
N LEU A 12 0.56 -7.94 -109.15
CA LEU A 12 1.17 -9.25 -109.19
C LEU A 12 0.56 -10.08 -108.04
N ALA A 13 -0.30 -11.01 -108.43
CA ALA A 13 -0.77 -12.08 -107.57
C ALA A 13 0.43 -12.96 -107.22
N GLY A 14 0.84 -12.91 -105.96
CA GLY A 14 1.73 -13.89 -105.35
C GLY A 14 1.03 -14.42 -104.11
N ALA A 15 0.47 -15.63 -104.21
CA ALA A 15 0.05 -16.39 -103.04
C ALA A 15 1.32 -16.74 -102.23
N PHE A 16 1.68 -15.87 -101.30
CA PHE A 16 2.63 -16.20 -100.23
C PHE A 16 1.81 -16.71 -99.06
N MET A 17 1.93 -18.01 -98.76
CA MET A 17 1.62 -18.49 -97.42
C MET A 17 2.49 -17.70 -96.46
N LEU A 18 1.91 -16.74 -95.74
CA LEU A 18 2.52 -16.22 -94.52
C LEU A 18 2.58 -17.41 -93.55
N ALA A 19 3.75 -18.01 -93.41
CA ALA A 19 4.09 -18.67 -92.17
C ALA A 19 3.94 -17.60 -91.08
N ALA A 20 2.87 -17.69 -90.31
CA ALA A 20 2.70 -16.91 -89.10
C ALA A 20 3.93 -17.19 -88.24
N CYS A 21 4.87 -16.25 -88.22
CA CYS A 21 5.92 -16.23 -87.22
C CYS A 21 5.23 -15.86 -85.91
N GLY A 22 4.62 -16.86 -85.27
CA GLY A 22 4.07 -16.74 -83.94
C GLY A 22 5.25 -16.54 -83.00
N GLY A 23 5.44 -15.31 -82.55
CA GLY A 23 6.40 -15.03 -81.48
C GLY A 23 6.05 -15.80 -80.20
N PRO A 24 6.93 -15.74 -79.17
CA PRO A 24 6.71 -16.41 -77.89
C PRO A 24 5.33 -16.06 -77.34
N LYS A 25 4.52 -17.07 -77.08
CA LYS A 25 3.18 -16.98 -76.51
C LYS A 25 3.30 -16.92 -74.98
N LEU A 26 2.51 -16.04 -74.36
CA LEU A 26 2.34 -16.04 -72.91
C LEU A 26 1.64 -17.34 -72.47
N ILE A 27 2.24 -18.07 -71.54
CA ILE A 27 1.75 -19.35 -71.03
C ILE A 27 1.53 -19.37 -69.51
N GLY A 28 1.97 -18.35 -68.78
CA GLY A 28 1.76 -18.27 -67.34
C GLY A 28 1.70 -16.84 -66.80
N VAL A 29 0.86 -16.66 -65.79
CA VAL A 29 0.84 -15.50 -64.88
C VAL A 29 1.06 -16.08 -63.49
N THR A 30 1.92 -15.46 -62.69
CA THR A 30 2.24 -15.91 -61.33
C THR A 30 2.23 -14.74 -60.37
N LEU A 31 1.67 -14.96 -59.19
CA LEU A 31 1.82 -14.12 -58.00
C LEU A 31 2.58 -14.92 -56.92
N PRO A 32 3.24 -14.25 -55.96
CA PRO A 32 3.87 -14.94 -54.84
C PRO A 32 2.87 -15.80 -54.06
N GLU A 33 3.25 -17.03 -53.74
CA GLU A 33 2.39 -17.97 -53.00
C GLU A 33 2.30 -17.62 -51.50
N THR A 34 3.21 -16.80 -50.98
CA THR A 34 3.18 -16.36 -49.59
C THR A 34 2.06 -15.32 -49.38
N PRO A 35 1.16 -15.52 -48.40
CA PRO A 35 0.16 -14.52 -48.06
C PRO A 35 0.82 -13.17 -47.77
N LEU A 36 0.22 -12.10 -48.27
CA LEU A 36 0.63 -10.74 -47.98
C LEU A 36 -0.09 -10.29 -46.70
N VAL A 37 0.64 -9.81 -45.71
CA VAL A 37 0.07 -9.17 -44.51
C VAL A 37 0.29 -7.67 -44.60
N LEU A 38 -0.77 -6.88 -44.46
CA LEU A 38 -0.73 -5.41 -44.47
C LEU A 38 -1.37 -4.86 -43.19
N ALA A 39 -0.82 -3.79 -42.63
CA ALA A 39 -1.62 -3.00 -41.70
C ALA A 39 -2.69 -2.19 -42.47
N THR A 40 -3.77 -1.85 -41.78
CA THR A 40 -4.82 -0.99 -42.34
C THR A 40 -4.21 0.34 -42.82
N GLY A 41 -4.48 0.73 -44.07
CA GLY A 41 -3.92 1.92 -44.71
C GLY A 41 -2.55 1.73 -45.37
N GLU A 42 -1.86 0.61 -45.14
CA GLU A 42 -0.60 0.30 -45.83
C GLU A 42 -0.83 -0.20 -47.26
N THR A 43 0.22 -0.07 -48.07
CA THR A 43 0.22 -0.47 -49.47
C THR A 43 1.37 -1.42 -49.79
N ALA A 44 1.16 -2.36 -50.71
CA ALA A 44 2.22 -3.16 -51.32
C ALA A 44 1.89 -3.48 -52.78
N THR A 45 2.87 -3.90 -53.56
CA THR A 45 2.66 -4.30 -54.95
C THR A 45 2.27 -5.77 -55.08
N ALA A 46 1.51 -6.13 -56.10
CA ALA A 46 1.12 -7.52 -56.38
C ALA A 46 2.29 -8.43 -56.78
N GLU A 47 3.43 -7.88 -57.23
CA GLU A 47 4.64 -8.62 -57.63
C GLU A 47 4.35 -9.68 -58.74
N THR A 48 3.54 -9.30 -59.73
CA THR A 48 3.16 -10.19 -60.82
C THR A 48 4.33 -10.50 -61.75
N SER A 49 4.45 -11.77 -62.14
CA SER A 49 5.43 -12.24 -63.14
C SER A 49 4.77 -13.07 -64.23
N TYR A 50 5.47 -13.19 -65.37
CA TYR A 50 4.94 -13.76 -66.61
C TYR A 50 5.89 -14.80 -67.17
N THR A 51 5.33 -15.89 -67.71
CA THR A 51 6.10 -16.98 -68.35
C THR A 51 5.68 -17.11 -69.81
N TYR A 52 6.66 -17.17 -70.73
CA TYR A 52 6.46 -17.34 -72.18
C TYR A 52 6.97 -18.70 -72.66
N ASP A 53 6.41 -19.25 -73.74
CA ASP A 53 6.87 -20.50 -74.39
C ASP A 53 8.12 -20.29 -75.26
N GLY A 54 9.13 -19.64 -74.69
CA GLY A 54 10.38 -19.30 -75.37
C GLY A 54 11.11 -18.17 -74.65
N GLU A 55 12.00 -17.48 -75.35
CA GLU A 55 12.63 -16.27 -74.84
C GLU A 55 11.58 -15.17 -74.58
N THR A 56 11.75 -14.41 -73.50
CA THR A 56 10.83 -13.31 -73.19
C THR A 56 10.94 -12.23 -74.28
N PRO A 57 9.82 -11.78 -74.89
CA PRO A 57 9.86 -10.74 -75.89
C PRO A 57 10.47 -9.43 -75.37
N GLU A 58 11.30 -8.78 -76.18
CA GLU A 58 11.85 -7.46 -75.84
C GLU A 58 10.72 -6.43 -75.70
N ASN A 59 10.63 -5.78 -74.53
CA ASN A 59 9.54 -4.86 -74.14
C ASN A 59 8.14 -5.52 -73.97
N ALA A 60 8.09 -6.79 -73.55
CA ALA A 60 6.83 -7.42 -73.15
C ALA A 60 6.12 -6.60 -72.05
N GLN A 61 4.91 -6.14 -72.35
CA GLN A 61 4.02 -5.40 -71.46
C GLN A 61 2.61 -6.01 -71.58
N PRO A 62 2.39 -7.24 -71.07
CA PRO A 62 1.08 -7.85 -71.12
C PRO A 62 0.06 -6.99 -70.36
N GLU A 63 -1.11 -6.79 -70.97
CA GLU A 63 -2.22 -6.10 -70.32
C GLU A 63 -2.77 -7.00 -69.19
N VAL A 64 -2.59 -6.56 -67.95
CA VAL A 64 -3.04 -7.27 -66.75
C VAL A 64 -4.24 -6.55 -66.15
N VAL A 65 -5.24 -7.33 -65.75
CA VAL A 65 -6.38 -6.83 -64.99
C VAL A 65 -6.28 -7.38 -63.58
N TYR A 66 -6.19 -6.47 -62.60
CA TYR A 66 -6.23 -6.82 -61.20
C TYR A 66 -7.66 -6.72 -60.67
N THR A 67 -8.06 -7.71 -59.86
CA THR A 67 -9.33 -7.68 -59.14
C THR A 67 -9.13 -8.06 -57.69
N SER A 68 -9.91 -7.45 -56.81
CA SER A 68 -10.02 -7.86 -55.41
C SER A 68 -11.26 -8.73 -55.23
N GLY A 69 -11.12 -9.82 -54.47
CA GLY A 69 -12.24 -10.65 -54.04
C GLY A 69 -13.17 -9.93 -53.06
N ASP A 70 -12.64 -8.96 -52.31
CA ASP A 70 -13.40 -8.09 -51.41
C ASP A 70 -12.67 -6.74 -51.24
N ALA A 71 -13.16 -5.74 -51.96
CA ALA A 71 -12.63 -4.39 -51.93
C ALA A 71 -12.86 -3.65 -50.60
N THR A 72 -13.73 -4.16 -49.72
CA THR A 72 -13.94 -3.60 -48.38
C THR A 72 -12.81 -3.98 -47.41
N ILE A 73 -12.09 -5.06 -47.70
CA ILE A 73 -10.92 -5.53 -46.94
C ILE A 73 -9.63 -5.01 -47.56
N ALA A 74 -9.42 -5.20 -48.87
CA ALA A 74 -8.27 -4.66 -49.58
C ALA A 74 -8.60 -4.32 -51.03
N THR A 75 -8.12 -3.18 -51.52
CA THR A 75 -8.26 -2.75 -52.93
C THR A 75 -6.98 -3.03 -53.70
N VAL A 76 -7.08 -3.11 -55.02
CA VAL A 76 -5.93 -3.14 -55.93
C VAL A 76 -6.20 -2.19 -57.09
N ASP A 77 -5.23 -1.35 -57.45
CA ASP A 77 -5.34 -0.43 -58.58
C ASP A 77 -4.90 -1.06 -59.92
N GLU A 78 -5.00 -0.30 -61.01
CA GLU A 78 -4.59 -0.75 -62.35
C GLU A 78 -3.09 -1.04 -62.49
N ASN A 79 -2.27 -0.49 -61.59
CA ASN A 79 -0.82 -0.71 -61.55
C ASN A 79 -0.42 -1.88 -60.62
N GLY A 80 -1.41 -2.58 -60.04
CA GLY A 80 -1.16 -3.67 -59.10
C GLY A 80 -0.75 -3.20 -57.70
N VAL A 81 -1.03 -1.95 -57.32
CA VAL A 81 -0.84 -1.45 -55.96
C VAL A 81 -2.02 -1.88 -55.11
N ILE A 82 -1.75 -2.75 -54.15
CA ILE A 82 -2.69 -3.27 -53.16
C ILE A 82 -2.71 -2.31 -51.97
N THR A 83 -3.89 -1.94 -51.48
CA THR A 83 -4.08 -1.11 -50.27
C THR A 83 -4.97 -1.83 -49.28
N GLY A 84 -4.54 -1.95 -48.02
CA GLY A 84 -5.37 -2.49 -46.94
C GLY A 84 -6.42 -1.47 -46.49
N VAL A 85 -7.70 -1.87 -46.47
CA VAL A 85 -8.83 -0.99 -46.17
C VAL A 85 -9.42 -1.25 -44.79
N ALA A 86 -9.67 -2.51 -44.45
CA ALA A 86 -10.22 -2.92 -43.16
C ALA A 86 -9.69 -4.30 -42.79
N GLU A 87 -9.72 -4.61 -41.49
CA GLU A 87 -9.32 -5.92 -40.99
C GLU A 87 -10.06 -7.05 -41.68
N GLY A 88 -9.32 -8.08 -42.09
CA GLY A 88 -9.90 -9.27 -42.68
C GLY A 88 -8.94 -9.97 -43.63
N GLU A 89 -9.45 -10.98 -44.32
CA GLU A 89 -8.72 -11.71 -45.35
C GLU A 89 -9.47 -11.64 -46.68
N THR A 90 -8.76 -11.35 -47.76
CA THR A 90 -9.29 -11.37 -49.12
C THR A 90 -8.25 -11.92 -50.10
N THR A 91 -8.60 -12.00 -51.37
CA THR A 91 -7.71 -12.46 -52.44
C THR A 91 -7.56 -11.38 -53.50
N ILE A 92 -6.34 -11.18 -53.99
CA ILE A 92 -6.05 -10.36 -55.17
C ILE A 92 -5.75 -11.29 -56.34
N THR A 93 -6.45 -11.10 -57.45
CA THR A 93 -6.30 -11.91 -58.66
C THR A 93 -5.73 -11.05 -59.79
N ALA A 94 -4.68 -11.54 -60.44
CA ALA A 94 -4.12 -10.97 -61.66
C ALA A 94 -4.54 -11.82 -62.86
N THR A 95 -5.15 -11.20 -63.87
CA THR A 95 -5.63 -11.89 -65.08
C THR A 95 -4.98 -11.31 -66.33
N VAL A 96 -4.45 -12.17 -67.20
CA VAL A 96 -3.95 -11.80 -68.54
C VAL A 96 -4.55 -12.75 -69.57
N GLY A 97 -5.52 -12.27 -70.35
CA GLY A 97 -6.28 -13.12 -71.27
C GLY A 97 -7.04 -14.22 -70.52
N GLU A 98 -6.74 -15.49 -70.83
CA GLU A 98 -7.34 -16.66 -70.15
C GLU A 98 -6.51 -17.16 -68.96
N LEU A 99 -5.36 -16.55 -68.67
CA LEU A 99 -4.47 -16.93 -67.58
C LEU A 99 -4.78 -16.09 -66.34
N SER A 100 -4.72 -16.73 -65.17
CA SER A 100 -4.91 -16.04 -63.88
C SER A 100 -4.06 -16.64 -62.78
N ALA A 101 -3.62 -15.79 -61.85
CA ALA A 101 -3.07 -16.19 -60.55
C ALA A 101 -3.70 -15.35 -59.44
N SER A 102 -3.75 -15.90 -58.23
CA SER A 102 -4.26 -15.20 -57.05
C SER A 102 -3.27 -15.26 -55.89
N ARG A 103 -3.36 -14.27 -55.00
CA ARG A 103 -2.61 -14.18 -53.75
C ARG A 103 -3.56 -13.78 -52.61
N THR A 104 -3.44 -14.44 -51.47
CA THR A 104 -4.18 -14.07 -50.25
C THR A 104 -3.57 -12.81 -49.63
N VAL A 105 -4.42 -11.89 -49.22
CA VAL A 105 -4.07 -10.66 -48.51
C VAL A 105 -4.81 -10.64 -47.18
N SER A 106 -4.07 -10.59 -46.08
CA SER A 106 -4.59 -10.42 -44.73
C SER A 106 -4.29 -9.00 -44.25
N VAL A 107 -5.32 -8.26 -43.89
CA VAL A 107 -5.21 -6.90 -43.36
C VAL A 107 -5.42 -6.95 -41.86
N ILE A 108 -4.49 -6.37 -41.11
CA ILE A 108 -4.51 -6.30 -39.64
C ILE A 108 -4.67 -4.86 -39.15
N ILE A 109 -5.09 -4.71 -37.90
CA ILE A 109 -5.09 -3.43 -37.20
C ILE A 109 -3.79 -3.36 -36.39
N PRO A 110 -2.86 -2.44 -36.71
CA PRO A 110 -1.63 -2.31 -35.94
C PRO A 110 -1.91 -1.66 -34.59
N VAL A 111 -1.16 -2.06 -33.56
CA VAL A 111 -1.16 -1.33 -32.30
C VAL A 111 -0.29 -0.07 -32.45
N GLU A 112 -0.85 1.08 -32.12
CA GLU A 112 -0.18 2.39 -32.18
C GLU A 112 0.21 2.92 -30.80
N ARG A 113 -0.54 2.54 -29.75
CA ARG A 113 -0.22 2.84 -28.35
C ARG A 113 -0.69 1.72 -27.44
N LEU A 114 0.10 1.43 -26.42
CA LEU A 114 -0.21 0.44 -25.40
C LEU A 114 0.24 1.00 -24.05
N GLU A 115 -0.64 0.99 -23.06
CA GLU A 115 -0.35 1.44 -21.69
C GLU A 115 -0.93 0.44 -20.70
N ALA A 116 -0.26 0.25 -19.55
CA ALA A 116 -0.70 -0.63 -18.48
C ALA A 116 -0.61 0.12 -17.15
N GLU A 117 -1.65 -0.01 -16.32
CA GLU A 117 -1.75 0.69 -15.05
C GLU A 117 -1.19 -0.14 -13.90
N SER A 118 -0.31 0.47 -13.10
CA SER A 118 0.16 -0.12 -11.85
C SER A 118 -0.99 -0.28 -10.86
N MET A 119 -0.93 -1.33 -10.06
CA MET A 119 -1.94 -1.61 -9.05
C MET A 119 -1.32 -2.28 -7.83
N ALA A 120 -2.10 -2.33 -6.77
CA ALA A 120 -1.73 -3.02 -5.55
C ALA A 120 -2.83 -4.04 -5.22
N LEU A 121 -2.44 -5.22 -4.74
CA LEU A 121 -3.34 -6.32 -4.36
C LEU A 121 -3.04 -6.82 -2.94
N HIS A 122 -4.08 -7.15 -2.19
CA HIS A 122 -3.88 -7.87 -0.93
C HIS A 122 -3.71 -9.37 -1.21
N LEU A 123 -2.83 -10.06 -0.48
CA LEU A 123 -2.51 -11.48 -0.72
C LEU A 123 -3.73 -12.40 -0.57
N ALA A 124 -4.58 -12.13 0.41
CA ALA A 124 -5.84 -12.85 0.60
C ALA A 124 -6.95 -12.50 -0.41
N ASP A 125 -6.72 -11.56 -1.33
CA ASP A 125 -7.68 -11.29 -2.39
C ASP A 125 -7.61 -12.37 -3.48
N GLY A 126 -8.73 -12.51 -4.18
CA GLY A 126 -8.80 -13.34 -5.37
C GLY A 126 -8.11 -12.69 -6.58
N PRO A 127 -8.17 -13.36 -7.74
CA PRO A 127 -7.64 -12.81 -8.98
C PRO A 127 -8.32 -11.49 -9.38
N ALA A 128 -7.55 -10.57 -9.98
CA ALA A 128 -7.99 -9.28 -10.49
C ALA A 128 -7.52 -9.07 -11.93
N SER A 129 -8.27 -8.31 -12.73
CA SER A 129 -7.86 -8.01 -14.11
C SER A 129 -6.84 -6.88 -14.15
N LEU A 130 -5.77 -7.05 -14.94
CA LEU A 130 -4.86 -5.95 -15.27
C LEU A 130 -5.62 -4.86 -16.04
N THR A 131 -5.50 -3.60 -15.62
CA THR A 131 -6.03 -2.47 -16.38
C THR A 131 -5.00 -2.02 -17.39
N TYR A 132 -5.38 -1.96 -18.67
CA TYR A 132 -4.54 -1.53 -19.77
C TYR A 132 -5.37 -0.84 -20.86
N THR A 133 -4.73 -0.02 -21.67
CA THR A 133 -5.34 0.62 -22.84
C THR A 133 -4.56 0.26 -24.09
N VAL A 134 -5.27 -0.05 -25.18
CA VAL A 134 -4.71 -0.31 -26.50
C VAL A 134 -5.35 0.65 -27.49
N VAL A 135 -4.52 1.24 -28.36
CA VAL A 135 -4.96 2.13 -29.42
C VAL A 135 -4.49 1.56 -30.76
N PRO A 136 -5.38 1.51 -31.77
CA PRO A 136 -6.77 1.98 -31.73
C PRO A 136 -7.70 1.04 -30.94
N GLU A 137 -8.83 1.56 -30.43
CA GLU A 137 -9.76 0.81 -29.57
C GLU A 137 -10.43 -0.39 -30.27
N ASN A 138 -10.47 -0.37 -31.61
CA ASN A 138 -10.98 -1.47 -32.42
C ASN A 138 -9.92 -2.54 -32.71
N PHE A 139 -8.75 -2.49 -32.08
CA PHE A 139 -7.78 -3.58 -32.16
C PHE A 139 -8.38 -4.90 -31.66
N THR A 140 -8.21 -5.96 -32.45
CA THR A 140 -8.80 -7.30 -32.27
C THR A 140 -7.73 -8.40 -32.12
N GLY A 141 -6.46 -8.05 -32.31
CA GLY A 141 -5.37 -9.01 -32.21
C GLY A 141 -5.14 -9.50 -30.78
N GLU A 142 -4.41 -10.59 -30.63
CA GLU A 142 -4.12 -11.15 -29.32
C GLU A 142 -2.97 -10.39 -28.64
N LEU A 143 -3.16 -10.04 -27.37
CA LEU A 143 -2.09 -9.54 -26.49
C LEU A 143 -1.53 -10.70 -25.67
N THR A 144 -0.25 -10.60 -25.32
CA THR A 144 0.39 -11.58 -24.44
C THR A 144 0.81 -10.91 -23.13
N PHE A 145 0.69 -11.64 -22.03
CA PHE A 145 0.95 -11.15 -20.68
C PHE A 145 2.04 -12.00 -20.01
N ALA A 146 2.93 -11.37 -19.27
CA ALA A 146 3.97 -12.07 -18.54
C ALA A 146 4.29 -11.37 -17.22
N SER A 147 4.36 -12.14 -16.14
CA SER A 147 4.90 -11.66 -14.86
C SER A 147 6.41 -11.83 -14.82
N ALA A 148 7.11 -10.79 -14.35
CA ALA A 148 8.55 -10.85 -14.12
C ALA A 148 8.91 -11.80 -12.96
N ASN A 149 7.98 -12.05 -12.03
CA ASN A 149 8.18 -12.93 -10.90
C ASN A 149 6.88 -13.65 -10.51
N ASN A 150 6.72 -14.88 -11.02
CA ASN A 150 5.59 -15.76 -10.72
C ASN A 150 5.50 -16.23 -9.26
N ALA A 151 6.57 -16.05 -8.46
CA ALA A 151 6.50 -16.34 -7.02
C ALA A 151 5.76 -15.24 -6.23
N ILE A 152 5.62 -14.04 -6.80
CA ILE A 152 4.89 -12.91 -6.19
C ILE A 152 3.50 -12.81 -6.81
N VAL A 153 3.40 -12.84 -8.14
CA VAL A 153 2.15 -12.70 -8.90
C VAL A 153 2.22 -13.54 -10.17
N THR A 154 1.15 -14.27 -10.50
CA THR A 154 0.95 -14.89 -11.81
C THR A 154 -0.04 -14.09 -12.66
N VAL A 155 0.04 -14.24 -13.98
CA VAL A 155 -0.92 -13.65 -14.93
C VAL A 155 -1.30 -14.70 -15.97
N ASP A 156 -2.58 -14.78 -16.31
CA ASP A 156 -3.08 -15.69 -17.35
C ASP A 156 -3.13 -15.04 -18.75
N ALA A 157 -3.58 -15.81 -19.75
CA ALA A 157 -3.67 -15.34 -21.13
C ALA A 157 -4.69 -14.20 -21.34
N ASN A 158 -5.63 -14.00 -20.41
CA ASN A 158 -6.65 -12.94 -20.46
C ASN A 158 -6.22 -11.69 -19.66
N GLY A 159 -5.00 -11.67 -19.11
CA GLY A 159 -4.54 -10.59 -18.24
C GLY A 159 -5.13 -10.64 -16.83
N GLN A 160 -5.65 -11.80 -16.39
CA GLN A 160 -6.08 -11.99 -15.01
C GLN A 160 -4.85 -12.29 -14.12
N ILE A 161 -4.63 -11.39 -13.18
CA ILE A 161 -3.52 -11.37 -12.23
C ILE A 161 -3.95 -12.07 -10.94
N THR A 162 -3.14 -13.01 -10.44
CA THR A 162 -3.38 -13.67 -9.15
C THR A 162 -2.21 -13.42 -8.20
N PRO A 163 -2.45 -12.88 -6.98
CA PRO A 163 -1.41 -12.72 -5.98
C PRO A 163 -0.97 -14.09 -5.43
N VAL A 164 0.33 -14.26 -5.18
CA VAL A 164 0.94 -15.52 -4.70
C VAL A 164 1.73 -15.31 -3.41
N ALA A 165 2.47 -14.20 -3.30
CA ALA A 165 3.20 -13.81 -2.09
C ALA A 165 3.36 -12.29 -2.02
N ALA A 166 3.55 -11.77 -0.80
CA ALA A 166 3.87 -10.35 -0.61
C ALA A 166 5.20 -9.96 -1.30
N GLY A 167 5.22 -8.77 -1.88
CA GLY A 167 6.37 -8.20 -2.58
C GLY A 167 5.96 -7.38 -3.80
N ASP A 168 6.97 -6.80 -4.46
CA ASP A 168 6.79 -6.02 -5.70
C ASP A 168 7.27 -6.82 -6.91
N THR A 169 6.51 -6.77 -8.00
CA THR A 169 6.91 -7.32 -9.29
C THR A 169 6.29 -6.52 -10.43
N ASN A 170 6.72 -6.78 -11.67
CA ASN A 170 6.16 -6.17 -12.86
C ASN A 170 5.38 -7.19 -13.67
N VAL A 171 4.27 -6.76 -14.27
CA VAL A 171 3.54 -7.50 -15.30
C VAL A 171 3.64 -6.72 -16.61
N THR A 172 4.06 -7.40 -17.67
CA THR A 172 4.25 -6.83 -19.00
C THR A 172 3.18 -7.34 -19.95
N VAL A 173 2.55 -6.43 -20.69
CA VAL A 173 1.65 -6.70 -21.82
C VAL A 173 2.43 -6.47 -23.11
N THR A 174 2.31 -7.38 -24.07
CA THR A 174 3.02 -7.30 -25.36
C THR A 174 2.05 -7.49 -26.52
N ALA A 175 2.06 -6.55 -27.45
CA ALA A 175 1.31 -6.60 -28.70
C ALA A 175 2.03 -7.42 -29.79
N PRO A 176 1.33 -7.91 -30.82
CA PRO A 176 1.93 -8.71 -31.90
C PRO A 176 3.06 -8.02 -32.67
N ASN A 177 3.03 -6.69 -32.75
CA ASN A 177 4.09 -5.89 -33.38
C ASN A 177 5.31 -5.66 -32.46
N GLY A 178 5.34 -6.27 -31.27
CA GLY A 178 6.43 -6.16 -30.30
C GLY A 178 6.36 -4.94 -29.39
N MET A 179 5.34 -4.08 -29.50
CA MET A 179 5.13 -3.00 -28.53
C MET A 179 4.78 -3.58 -27.16
N THR A 180 5.34 -2.98 -26.10
CA THR A 180 5.13 -3.44 -24.73
C THR A 180 4.67 -2.31 -23.81
N ALA A 181 3.92 -2.68 -22.78
CA ALA A 181 3.62 -1.84 -21.63
C ALA A 181 3.83 -2.64 -20.34
N THR A 182 4.24 -1.97 -19.26
CA THR A 182 4.55 -2.62 -17.99
C THR A 182 3.82 -1.93 -16.84
N ALA A 183 3.12 -2.74 -16.04
CA ALA A 183 2.51 -2.34 -14.78
C ALA A 183 3.33 -2.84 -13.60
N GLN A 184 3.56 -1.99 -12.60
CA GLN A 184 4.10 -2.41 -11.32
C GLN A 184 2.96 -2.94 -10.45
N ILE A 185 3.14 -4.16 -9.93
CA ILE A 185 2.19 -4.82 -9.05
C ILE A 185 2.82 -4.96 -7.67
N ARG A 186 2.20 -4.35 -6.67
CA ARG A 186 2.58 -4.51 -5.26
C ARG A 186 1.59 -5.45 -4.58
N VAL A 187 2.07 -6.56 -4.04
CA VAL A 187 1.28 -7.46 -3.20
C VAL A 187 1.67 -7.24 -1.75
N TRP A 188 0.70 -7.04 -0.87
CA TRP A 188 0.94 -6.98 0.57
C TRP A 188 0.14 -8.05 1.31
N ASP A 189 0.64 -8.42 2.48
CA ASP A 189 0.01 -9.40 3.36
C ASP A 189 -0.06 -8.81 4.78
N GLY A 190 -1.18 -8.16 5.09
CA GLY A 190 -1.36 -7.41 6.33
C GLY A 190 -2.71 -6.71 6.35
N PRO A 191 -3.12 -6.09 7.48
CA PRO A 191 -4.43 -5.49 7.67
C PRO A 191 -4.87 -4.62 6.49
N LYS A 192 -6.13 -4.77 6.06
CA LYS A 192 -6.77 -3.90 5.06
C LYS A 192 -7.35 -2.65 5.69
N GLU A 193 -7.70 -2.75 6.96
CA GLU A 193 -8.13 -1.63 7.78
C GLU A 193 -7.39 -1.66 9.11
N LEU A 194 -7.23 -0.48 9.73
CA LEU A 194 -6.75 -0.36 11.09
C LEU A 194 -7.81 0.33 11.92
N ASN A 195 -8.04 -0.19 13.13
CA ASN A 195 -8.87 0.44 14.15
C ASN A 195 -8.02 0.79 15.38
N LEU A 196 -8.15 2.04 15.85
CA LEU A 196 -7.42 2.53 17.02
C LEU A 196 -8.35 2.63 18.21
N ALA A 197 -8.00 1.95 19.30
CA ALA A 197 -8.70 1.99 20.56
C ALA A 197 -7.78 2.55 21.65
N PRO A 198 -7.73 3.87 21.87
CA PRO A 198 -6.98 4.45 22.97
C PRO A 198 -7.60 4.03 24.31
N ALA A 199 -6.76 3.71 25.29
CA ALA A 199 -7.24 3.40 26.65
C ALA A 199 -7.92 4.62 27.31
N LYS A 200 -7.52 5.84 26.92
CA LYS A 200 -8.11 7.11 27.35
C LYS A 200 -8.15 8.09 26.19
N THR A 201 -9.25 8.83 26.05
CA THR A 201 -9.38 9.93 25.09
C THR A 201 -9.03 11.29 25.69
N GLU A 202 -9.03 11.41 27.02
CA GLU A 202 -8.54 12.57 27.76
C GLU A 202 -7.38 12.15 28.67
N VAL A 203 -6.23 12.81 28.53
CA VAL A 203 -5.00 12.46 29.25
C VAL A 203 -4.44 13.72 29.92
N THR A 204 -4.14 13.62 31.21
CA THR A 204 -3.55 14.75 31.94
C THR A 204 -2.13 15.00 31.44
N LYS A 205 -1.77 16.27 31.22
CA LYS A 205 -0.41 16.68 30.87
C LYS A 205 0.61 16.09 31.85
N GLY A 206 1.67 15.50 31.32
CA GLY A 206 2.72 14.80 32.07
C GLY A 206 2.46 13.31 32.26
N SER A 207 1.37 12.78 31.70
CA SER A 207 1.03 11.35 31.66
C SER A 207 1.01 10.82 30.23
N GLY A 208 0.82 9.51 30.07
CA GLY A 208 0.63 8.88 28.76
C GLY A 208 -0.56 7.93 28.70
N THR A 209 -0.85 7.45 27.50
CA THR A 209 -1.87 6.42 27.24
C THR A 209 -1.39 5.48 26.13
N GLN A 210 -1.76 4.20 26.25
CA GLN A 210 -1.57 3.24 25.17
C GLN A 210 -2.72 3.35 24.17
N ILE A 211 -2.41 3.20 22.88
CA ILE A 211 -3.37 2.94 21.81
C ILE A 211 -3.27 1.46 21.44
N GLY A 212 -4.38 0.73 21.60
CA GLY A 212 -4.53 -0.60 21.04
C GLY A 212 -4.85 -0.51 19.54
N VAL A 213 -4.30 -1.42 18.75
CA VAL A 213 -4.53 -1.47 17.30
C VAL A 213 -5.07 -2.84 16.91
N THR A 214 -6.16 -2.85 16.15
CA THR A 214 -6.71 -4.07 15.57
C THR A 214 -6.93 -3.96 14.07
N ASP A 215 -6.95 -5.09 13.37
CA ASP A 215 -7.34 -5.21 11.97
C ASP A 215 -8.88 -5.23 11.78
N GLU A 216 -9.34 -5.36 10.53
CA GLU A 216 -10.77 -5.44 10.21
C GLU A 216 -11.46 -6.71 10.73
N GLN A 217 -10.71 -7.74 11.12
CA GLN A 217 -11.22 -8.95 11.77
C GLN A 217 -11.18 -8.85 13.31
N GLY A 218 -10.63 -7.77 13.86
CA GLY A 218 -10.48 -7.54 15.29
C GLY A 218 -9.27 -8.23 15.92
N ASN A 219 -8.32 -8.75 15.13
CA ASN A 219 -7.07 -9.27 15.65
C ASN A 219 -6.12 -8.13 16.00
N ASN A 220 -5.27 -8.34 17.01
CA ASN A 220 -4.25 -7.37 17.36
C ASN A 220 -3.22 -7.19 16.24
N VAL A 221 -2.87 -5.93 15.97
CA VAL A 221 -1.76 -5.54 15.09
C VAL A 221 -0.62 -5.03 15.96
N GLU A 222 0.60 -5.51 15.72
CA GLU A 222 1.80 -5.10 16.45
C GLU A 222 2.09 -3.61 16.23
N ALA A 223 1.93 -2.80 17.28
CA ALA A 223 1.99 -1.34 17.17
C ALA A 223 3.38 -0.84 16.74
N GLU A 224 4.44 -1.57 17.06
CA GLU A 224 5.83 -1.29 16.70
C GLU A 224 6.11 -1.48 15.19
N SER A 225 5.26 -2.24 14.49
CA SER A 225 5.36 -2.41 13.03
C SER A 225 4.80 -1.21 12.26
N LEU A 226 4.09 -0.31 12.94
CA LEU A 226 3.39 0.82 12.34
C LEU A 226 4.23 2.10 12.41
N THR A 227 4.04 2.96 11.42
CA THR A 227 4.52 4.35 11.48
C THR A 227 3.49 5.18 12.22
N TRP A 228 3.94 5.95 13.21
CA TRP A 228 3.09 6.80 14.02
C TRP A 228 3.40 8.27 13.78
N ALA A 229 2.37 9.10 13.79
CA ALA A 229 2.47 10.55 13.68
C ALA A 229 1.53 11.25 14.65
N SER A 230 1.98 12.39 15.16
CA SER A 230 1.15 13.32 15.93
C SER A 230 0.90 14.58 15.10
N SER A 231 -0.33 15.10 15.12
CA SER A 231 -0.65 16.39 14.50
C SER A 231 0.02 17.57 15.22
N ASP A 232 0.38 17.39 16.50
CA ASP A 232 1.05 18.40 17.32
C ASP A 232 1.93 17.73 18.40
N GLU A 233 3.22 17.62 18.12
CA GLU A 233 4.21 17.04 19.04
C GLU A 233 4.42 17.88 20.32
N THR A 234 3.94 19.13 20.36
CA THR A 234 3.95 19.94 21.60
C THR A 234 2.82 19.60 22.55
N VAL A 235 1.78 18.90 22.05
CA VAL A 235 0.66 18.38 22.85
C VAL A 235 0.89 16.91 23.18
N ALA A 236 1.25 16.10 22.19
CA ALA A 236 1.53 14.68 22.39
C ALA A 236 2.56 14.11 21.42
N GLN A 237 3.46 13.28 21.92
CA GLN A 237 4.42 12.50 21.13
C GLN A 237 3.99 11.04 21.15
N VAL A 238 4.24 10.30 20.08
CA VAL A 238 3.81 8.89 19.96
C VAL A 238 4.94 8.02 19.44
N SER A 239 5.11 6.84 20.05
CA SER A 239 6.09 5.83 19.62
C SER A 239 5.59 4.44 19.99
N GLY A 240 5.53 3.50 19.02
CA GLY A 240 5.08 2.13 19.27
C GLY A 240 3.67 2.03 19.87
N GLY A 241 2.78 2.94 19.48
CA GLY A 241 1.41 3.03 20.03
C GLY A 241 1.30 3.61 21.44
N TRP A 242 2.41 3.90 22.12
CA TRP A 242 2.41 4.68 23.35
C TRP A 242 2.39 6.18 23.04
N VAL A 243 1.51 6.93 23.70
CA VAL A 243 1.36 8.38 23.53
C VAL A 243 1.72 9.11 24.83
N ASP A 244 2.79 9.89 24.81
CA ASP A 244 3.18 10.81 25.88
C ASP A 244 2.54 12.18 25.69
N VAL A 245 1.68 12.61 26.62
CA VAL A 245 0.95 13.89 26.54
C VAL A 245 1.69 14.97 27.32
N THR A 246 2.35 15.86 26.60
CA THR A 246 3.27 16.90 27.12
C THR A 246 2.62 18.29 27.19
N GLY A 247 1.52 18.50 26.47
CA GLY A 247 0.78 19.75 26.39
C GLY A 247 -0.73 19.57 26.65
N THR A 248 -1.47 20.66 26.53
CA THR A 248 -2.93 20.67 26.65
C THR A 248 -3.56 21.08 25.33
N GLY A 249 -4.70 20.50 24.98
CA GLY A 249 -5.39 20.73 23.72
C GLY A 249 -5.74 19.43 23.01
N ALA A 250 -6.55 19.53 21.96
CA ALA A 250 -6.83 18.41 21.09
C ALA A 250 -5.61 18.08 20.22
N VAL A 251 -5.35 16.79 20.01
CA VAL A 251 -4.29 16.27 19.16
C VAL A 251 -4.77 15.01 18.45
N THR A 252 -4.42 14.88 17.17
CA THR A 252 -4.73 13.69 16.38
C THR A 252 -3.50 12.81 16.31
N ILE A 253 -3.65 11.54 16.68
CA ILE A 253 -2.62 10.51 16.55
C ILE A 253 -2.99 9.61 15.37
N THR A 254 -2.08 9.46 14.43
CA THR A 254 -2.24 8.67 13.21
C THR A 254 -1.31 7.47 13.24
N ALA A 255 -1.82 6.30 12.87
CA ALA A 255 -1.05 5.09 12.62
C ALA A 255 -1.16 4.71 11.14
N SER A 256 -0.05 4.28 10.52
CA SER A 256 -0.02 3.86 9.12
C SER A 256 0.90 2.67 8.89
N THR A 257 0.50 1.77 7.99
CA THR A 257 1.31 0.66 7.50
C THR A 257 2.27 1.13 6.39
N GLU A 258 3.29 0.32 6.08
CA GLU A 258 4.23 0.60 4.97
C GLU A 258 3.59 0.58 3.56
N TYR A 259 2.37 0.02 3.46
CA TYR A 259 1.60 -0.12 2.23
C TYR A 259 0.40 0.83 2.16
N GLY A 260 0.34 1.82 3.07
CA GLY A 260 -0.54 2.98 2.94
C GLY A 260 -1.92 2.85 3.61
N VAL A 261 -2.20 1.75 4.31
CA VAL A 261 -3.38 1.68 5.17
C VAL A 261 -3.12 2.56 6.39
N SER A 262 -4.03 3.49 6.68
CA SER A 262 -3.87 4.43 7.79
C SER A 262 -5.21 4.78 8.43
N THR A 263 -5.13 5.18 9.70
CA THR A 263 -6.28 5.58 10.50
C THR A 263 -5.80 6.56 11.57
N SER A 264 -6.73 7.26 12.22
CA SER A 264 -6.39 8.25 13.23
C SER A 264 -7.40 8.28 14.36
N VAL A 265 -6.95 8.69 15.54
CA VAL A 265 -7.79 8.93 16.70
C VAL A 265 -7.48 10.29 17.32
N GLU A 266 -8.51 10.97 17.81
CA GLU A 266 -8.37 12.22 18.54
C GLU A 266 -8.19 11.94 20.04
N LEU A 267 -7.20 12.61 20.63
CA LEU A 267 -6.95 12.66 22.06
C LEU A 267 -6.99 14.12 22.52
N THR A 268 -7.30 14.35 23.79
CA THR A 268 -7.22 15.68 24.39
C THR A 268 -6.28 15.67 25.59
N GLY A 269 -5.23 16.47 25.51
CA GLY A 269 -4.39 16.81 26.65
C GLY A 269 -5.14 17.77 27.57
N VAL A 270 -5.32 17.41 28.83
CA VAL A 270 -5.99 18.25 29.82
C VAL A 270 -5.02 18.74 30.88
N ALA A 271 -5.24 19.96 31.38
CA ALA A 271 -4.47 20.47 32.50
C ALA A 271 -4.77 19.62 33.76
N PRO A 272 -3.80 19.46 34.67
CA PRO A 272 -4.06 18.86 35.97
C PRO A 272 -5.19 19.59 36.69
N ALA A 273 -6.06 18.85 37.36
CA ALA A 273 -7.20 19.43 38.07
C ALA A 273 -6.72 20.51 39.07
N ALA A 274 -7.31 21.70 38.98
CA ALA A 274 -7.02 22.78 39.92
C ALA A 274 -7.49 22.37 41.34
N ARG A 275 -6.61 22.55 42.32
CA ARG A 275 -6.87 22.32 43.75
C ARG A 275 -8.21 22.94 44.17
N PRO A 276 -9.06 22.25 44.97
CA PRO A 276 -10.17 22.90 45.66
C PRO A 276 -9.63 24.10 46.45
N ALA A 277 -10.25 25.27 46.31
CA ALA A 277 -9.90 26.41 47.15
C ALA A 277 -10.03 26.00 48.62
N ALA A 278 -8.94 26.12 49.39
CA ALA A 278 -8.94 25.80 50.81
C ALA A 278 -10.06 26.63 51.47
N SER A 279 -11.03 25.96 52.07
CA SER A 279 -11.97 26.63 52.96
C SER A 279 -11.16 27.16 54.14
N ALA A 280 -10.97 28.48 54.19
CA ALA A 280 -10.51 29.15 55.39
C ALA A 280 -11.59 28.91 56.47
N GLY A 281 -11.33 28.01 57.43
CA GLY A 281 -12.34 27.60 58.39
C GLY A 281 -11.78 26.94 59.65
N ALA A 282 -11.41 27.80 60.60
CA ALA A 282 -11.38 27.59 62.06
C ALA A 282 -10.36 26.60 62.67
N ALA A 283 -9.32 27.19 63.26
CA ALA A 283 -8.56 26.62 64.35
C ALA A 283 -9.39 26.59 65.66
N SER A 284 -9.49 25.40 66.26
CA SER A 284 -9.66 25.13 67.71
C SER A 284 -9.50 23.62 67.83
N GLY A 285 -8.67 23.00 68.66
CA GLY A 285 -8.24 23.26 70.03
C GLY A 285 -8.04 21.87 70.63
N ALA A 286 -6.94 21.66 71.34
CA ALA A 286 -6.47 20.34 71.79
C ALA A 286 -7.43 19.61 72.75
N ALA A 287 -7.45 18.26 72.68
CA ALA A 287 -7.60 17.39 73.86
C ALA A 287 -7.15 15.95 73.54
N ALA A 288 -6.27 15.43 74.38
CA ALA A 288 -5.87 14.02 74.43
C ALA A 288 -6.99 13.14 75.03
N GLY A 289 -7.09 11.90 74.58
CA GLY A 289 -7.97 10.89 75.17
C GLY A 289 -7.87 9.53 74.48
N SER A 290 -7.19 8.60 75.15
CA SER A 290 -7.14 7.18 74.82
C SER A 290 -8.50 6.48 74.97
N ALA A 291 -8.91 5.65 74.01
CA ALA A 291 -9.63 4.40 74.26
C ALA A 291 -9.84 3.58 72.96
N SER A 292 -9.82 2.27 73.16
CA SER A 292 -9.92 1.16 72.23
C SER A 292 -11.34 0.91 71.66
N SER A 293 -11.36 0.20 70.53
CA SER A 293 -12.32 -0.82 70.06
C SER A 293 -13.30 -0.46 68.94
N GLY A 294 -13.30 -1.31 67.90
CA GLY A 294 -14.53 -1.73 67.21
C GLY A 294 -14.71 -1.33 65.74
N GLY A 295 -14.05 -2.07 64.83
CA GLY A 295 -14.77 -2.77 63.75
C GLY A 295 -15.05 -2.08 62.40
N SER A 296 -14.47 -2.70 61.37
CA SER A 296 -15.08 -3.11 60.09
C SER A 296 -14.76 -2.28 58.85
N GLY A 297 -14.09 -2.93 57.88
CA GLY A 297 -14.14 -2.55 56.47
C GLY A 297 -12.79 -2.44 55.77
N ALA A 298 -12.08 -3.56 55.61
CA ALA A 298 -11.01 -3.66 54.61
C ALA A 298 -11.17 -5.01 53.88
N GLY A 299 -11.71 -4.96 52.67
CA GLY A 299 -11.59 -6.05 51.71
C GLY A 299 -10.14 -6.08 51.23
N GLY A 300 -9.29 -6.78 51.99
CA GLY A 300 -7.93 -7.06 51.56
C GLY A 300 -7.96 -8.15 50.49
N SER A 301 -7.51 -7.81 49.29
CA SER A 301 -7.00 -8.81 48.35
C SER A 301 -5.68 -9.33 48.93
N SER A 302 -5.71 -10.59 49.35
CA SER A 302 -4.52 -11.34 49.78
C SER A 302 -3.55 -11.49 48.60
N ALA A 303 -2.26 -11.27 48.85
CA ALA A 303 -1.17 -11.50 47.92
C ALA A 303 -1.22 -12.93 47.32
N PRO A 304 -0.95 -13.11 46.01
CA PRO A 304 -0.71 -14.44 45.47
C PRO A 304 0.54 -15.03 46.11
N ALA A 305 0.54 -16.35 46.30
CA ALA A 305 1.67 -17.05 46.91
C ALA A 305 2.92 -16.94 46.02
N ALA A 306 4.06 -16.62 46.64
CA ALA A 306 5.37 -16.58 45.99
C ALA A 306 5.63 -17.88 45.22
N GLY A 307 5.65 -17.81 43.88
CA GLY A 307 5.84 -19.00 43.07
C GLY A 307 5.35 -18.96 41.63
N ALA A 308 5.39 -17.82 40.96
CA ALA A 308 5.39 -17.75 39.49
C ALA A 308 6.10 -16.45 39.09
N GLY A 309 7.18 -16.53 38.33
CA GLY A 309 7.86 -15.33 37.84
C GLY A 309 6.91 -14.54 36.95
N HIS A 310 6.69 -13.27 37.27
CA HIS A 310 5.89 -12.34 36.46
C HIS A 310 6.60 -12.17 35.11
N GLY A 311 6.15 -12.81 34.04
CA GLY A 311 6.90 -12.89 32.77
C GLY A 311 6.88 -11.61 31.93
N TYR A 312 6.02 -10.64 32.27
CA TYR A 312 5.83 -9.37 31.57
C TYR A 312 5.41 -8.30 32.56
N TRP A 313 6.09 -7.15 32.56
CA TRP A 313 5.70 -5.98 33.35
C TRP A 313 6.12 -4.69 32.64
N THR A 314 5.38 -3.62 32.88
CA THR A 314 5.74 -2.28 32.39
C THR A 314 6.03 -1.38 33.58
N VAL A 315 7.12 -0.61 33.50
CA VAL A 315 7.50 0.36 34.54
C VAL A 315 7.24 1.77 34.02
N TYR A 316 6.50 2.56 34.79
CA TYR A 316 6.17 3.96 34.49
C TYR A 316 6.86 4.87 35.49
N GLY A 317 7.42 6.00 35.03
CA GLY A 317 7.67 7.14 35.90
C GLY A 317 6.36 7.93 36.04
N ASP A 318 5.88 8.12 37.26
CA ASP A 318 4.58 8.76 37.52
C ASP A 318 4.73 10.17 38.10
N GLY A 319 4.86 11.15 37.20
CA GLY A 319 4.87 12.57 37.57
C GLY A 319 3.55 13.03 38.19
N GLY A 320 2.42 12.41 37.86
CA GLY A 320 1.11 12.73 38.45
C GLY A 320 1.05 12.36 39.93
N ALA A 321 1.63 11.23 40.33
CA ALA A 321 1.76 10.84 41.71
C ALA A 321 2.70 11.81 42.48
N LEU A 322 3.80 12.26 41.87
CA LEU A 322 4.67 13.29 42.46
C LEU A 322 3.92 14.61 42.68
N ASP A 323 3.12 15.04 41.71
CA ASP A 323 2.31 16.26 41.83
C ASP A 323 1.30 16.18 42.99
N LEU A 324 0.67 15.01 43.18
CA LEU A 324 -0.23 14.76 44.30
C LEU A 324 0.51 14.79 45.66
N ILE A 325 1.70 14.19 45.74
CA ILE A 325 2.59 14.28 46.91
C ILE A 325 2.94 15.73 47.21
N ASN A 326 3.28 16.52 46.19
CA ASN A 326 3.59 17.94 46.33
C ASN A 326 2.37 18.76 46.79
N GLY A 327 1.15 18.38 46.40
CA GLY A 327 -0.08 18.93 46.94
C GLY A 327 -0.24 18.69 48.45
N ILE A 328 0.12 17.50 48.93
CA ILE A 328 0.13 17.15 50.35
C ILE A 328 1.18 17.98 51.09
N ARG A 329 2.39 18.10 50.55
CA ARG A 329 3.48 18.91 51.11
C ARG A 329 3.11 20.38 51.23
N ALA A 330 2.51 20.95 50.19
CA ALA A 330 2.03 22.32 50.21
C ALA A 330 1.00 22.53 51.33
N SER A 331 0.12 21.55 51.56
CA SER A 331 -0.88 21.59 52.65
C SER A 331 -0.26 21.51 54.05
N ALA A 332 0.95 20.93 54.15
CA ALA A 332 1.78 20.92 55.36
C ALA A 332 2.72 22.14 55.47
N GLY A 333 2.66 23.09 54.53
CA GLY A 333 3.51 24.30 54.53
C GLY A 333 4.93 24.08 54.00
N LEU A 334 5.17 23.00 53.25
CA LEU A 334 6.47 22.62 52.71
C LEU A 334 6.62 22.94 51.22
N GLY A 335 7.86 23.11 50.78
CA GLY A 335 8.21 23.26 49.36
C GLY A 335 7.98 21.99 48.55
N ALA A 336 7.75 22.16 47.25
CA ALA A 336 7.62 21.06 46.31
C ALA A 336 8.94 20.30 46.15
N LEU A 337 8.83 18.98 46.05
CA LEU A 337 9.89 18.08 45.65
C LEU A 337 10.08 18.19 44.13
N THR A 338 11.34 18.20 43.70
CA THR A 338 11.69 18.15 42.27
C THR A 338 11.87 16.71 41.84
N TRP A 339 11.45 16.38 40.61
CA TRP A 339 11.72 15.07 40.02
C TRP A 339 13.23 14.80 39.93
N ASP A 340 13.67 13.60 40.27
CA ASP A 340 15.08 13.17 40.16
C ASP A 340 15.17 11.81 39.46
N ASP A 341 15.84 11.78 38.31
CA ASP A 341 15.91 10.59 37.47
C ASP A 341 16.69 9.44 38.13
N GLY A 342 17.69 9.75 38.97
CA GLY A 342 18.42 8.73 39.72
C GLY A 342 17.58 8.08 40.82
N LEU A 343 16.72 8.87 41.48
CA LEU A 343 15.67 8.33 42.36
C LEU A 343 14.62 7.53 41.57
N GLY A 344 14.34 7.93 40.32
CA GLY A 344 13.45 7.22 39.40
C GLY A 344 13.96 5.83 39.04
N ASP A 345 15.24 5.69 38.72
CA ASP A 345 15.88 4.39 38.48
C ASP A 345 15.78 3.47 39.70
N ILE A 346 15.97 4.03 40.90
CA ILE A 346 15.82 3.29 42.16
C ILE A 346 14.36 2.87 42.36
N ALA A 347 13.39 3.77 42.18
CA ALA A 347 11.97 3.46 42.30
C ALA A 347 11.53 2.38 41.31
N ALA A 348 12.00 2.45 40.06
CA ALA A 348 11.75 1.47 39.02
C ALA A 348 12.35 0.08 39.35
N ALA A 349 13.56 0.04 39.89
CA ALA A 349 14.17 -1.20 40.38
C ALA A 349 13.41 -1.76 41.59
N ARG A 350 12.92 -0.90 42.47
CA ARG A 350 12.12 -1.30 43.64
C ARG A 350 10.75 -1.84 43.23
N CYS A 351 10.03 -1.22 42.31
CA CYS A 351 8.78 -1.79 41.81
C CYS A 351 8.96 -3.18 41.18
N ARG A 352 10.11 -3.46 40.57
CA ARG A 352 10.47 -4.82 40.12
C ARG A 352 10.63 -5.81 41.26
N GLN A 353 11.35 -5.42 42.31
CA GLN A 353 11.55 -6.27 43.49
C GLN A 353 10.26 -6.51 44.27
N LEU A 354 9.38 -5.51 44.33
CA LEU A 354 8.09 -5.59 45.03
C LEU A 354 7.12 -6.62 44.42
N MET A 355 7.30 -6.98 43.15
CA MET A 355 6.55 -8.06 42.50
C MET A 355 6.99 -9.44 43.01
N ASP A 356 8.27 -9.63 43.30
CA ASP A 356 8.80 -10.91 43.81
C ASP A 356 8.64 -11.02 45.34
N ASP A 357 8.85 -9.91 46.06
CA ASP A 357 8.74 -9.80 47.52
C ASP A 357 8.23 -8.40 47.88
N PHE A 358 6.94 -8.29 48.20
CA PHE A 358 6.32 -7.04 48.65
C PHE A 358 6.76 -6.71 50.09
N SER A 359 7.96 -6.17 50.21
CA SER A 359 8.60 -5.78 51.47
C SER A 359 9.52 -4.58 51.26
N HIS A 360 9.96 -3.93 52.36
CA HIS A 360 11.00 -2.90 52.32
C HIS A 360 12.43 -3.46 52.31
N ASN A 361 12.60 -4.78 52.13
CA ASN A 361 13.94 -5.37 52.04
C ASN A 361 14.64 -4.88 50.76
N GLY A 362 15.89 -4.43 50.88
CA GLY A 362 16.67 -3.97 49.72
C GLY A 362 16.48 -2.51 49.33
N MET A 363 15.73 -1.73 50.12
CA MET A 363 15.62 -0.28 49.96
C MET A 363 17.00 0.41 50.07
N THR A 364 17.37 1.19 49.05
CA THR A 364 18.65 1.94 48.98
C THR A 364 18.48 3.46 49.12
N ALA A 365 17.25 3.95 49.08
CA ALA A 365 16.85 5.33 49.34
C ALA A 365 15.53 5.33 50.13
N PRO A 366 15.23 6.33 50.98
CA PRO A 366 13.94 6.40 51.65
C PRO A 366 12.78 6.20 50.68
N GLU A 367 11.88 5.27 50.99
CA GLU A 367 10.80 4.89 50.10
C GLU A 367 9.46 4.78 50.83
N ILE A 368 8.39 4.93 50.06
CA ILE A 368 7.06 4.40 50.40
C ILE A 368 6.61 3.51 49.26
N CYS A 369 5.93 2.42 49.59
CA CYS A 369 5.43 1.48 48.59
C CYS A 369 3.96 1.16 48.80
N ALA A 370 3.30 0.70 47.75
CA ALA A 370 1.93 0.24 47.79
C ALA A 370 1.68 -0.81 46.72
N MET A 371 0.67 -1.63 46.96
CA MET A 371 0.21 -2.66 46.03
C MET A 371 -1.30 -2.56 45.86
N GLY A 372 -1.79 -2.80 44.65
CA GLY A 372 -3.20 -2.92 44.31
C GLY A 372 -3.92 -1.60 44.00
N ALA A 373 -3.26 -0.45 44.16
CA ALA A 373 -3.82 0.84 43.76
C ALA A 373 -3.77 0.98 42.22
N PRO A 374 -4.90 1.13 41.52
CA PRO A 374 -4.91 1.13 40.05
C PRO A 374 -4.37 2.42 39.43
N ASP A 375 -4.27 3.51 40.21
CA ASP A 375 -3.88 4.83 39.72
C ASP A 375 -3.17 5.70 40.78
N ALA A 376 -2.55 6.79 40.31
CA ALA A 376 -1.81 7.74 41.14
C ALA A 376 -2.67 8.37 42.27
N SER A 377 -3.95 8.61 42.01
CA SER A 377 -4.84 9.25 43.00
C SER A 377 -5.14 8.31 44.16
N SER A 378 -5.48 7.06 43.87
CA SER A 378 -5.79 6.02 44.85
C SER A 378 -4.55 5.66 45.66
N VAL A 379 -3.37 5.55 45.03
CA VAL A 379 -2.14 5.24 45.76
C VAL A 379 -1.73 6.37 46.70
N VAL A 380 -1.72 7.62 46.22
CA VAL A 380 -1.32 8.76 47.05
C VAL A 380 -2.33 9.01 48.17
N SER A 381 -3.62 8.79 47.93
CA SER A 381 -4.64 8.81 48.97
C SER A 381 -4.39 7.73 50.04
N SER A 382 -4.01 6.52 49.63
CA SER A 382 -3.67 5.44 50.56
C SER A 382 -2.42 5.76 51.39
N TRP A 383 -1.40 6.39 50.78
CA TRP A 383 -0.20 6.86 51.47
C TRP A 383 -0.52 8.01 52.43
N GLN A 384 -1.43 8.91 52.05
CA GLN A 384 -1.85 10.02 52.91
C GLN A 384 -2.60 9.52 54.16
N ALA A 385 -3.40 8.46 54.02
CA ALA A 385 -4.14 7.86 55.13
C ALA A 385 -3.24 7.05 56.10
N SER A 386 -2.03 6.69 55.68
CA SER A 386 -1.04 6.00 56.52
C SER A 386 -0.14 7.01 57.22
N SER A 387 -0.12 7.02 58.55
CA SER A 387 0.72 7.96 59.32
C SER A 387 2.21 7.84 58.99
N ALA A 388 2.70 6.63 58.72
CA ALA A 388 4.10 6.38 58.36
C ALA A 388 4.44 6.88 56.95
N HIS A 389 3.57 6.61 55.97
CA HIS A 389 3.80 7.06 54.59
C HIS A 389 3.59 8.57 54.46
N TYR A 390 2.59 9.12 55.14
CA TYR A 390 2.37 10.57 55.24
C TYR A 390 3.62 11.28 55.76
N ALA A 391 4.23 10.77 56.85
CA ALA A 391 5.43 11.36 57.42
C ALA A 391 6.61 11.41 56.42
N GLN A 392 6.76 10.42 55.53
CA GLN A 392 7.76 10.46 54.46
C GLN A 392 7.45 11.56 53.44
N MET A 393 6.19 11.62 52.96
CA MET A 393 5.77 12.63 52.00
C MET A 393 5.98 14.05 52.52
N VAL A 394 5.76 14.30 53.82
CA VAL A 394 5.91 15.63 54.45
C VAL A 394 7.20 15.79 55.25
N TYR A 395 8.22 14.96 55.03
CA TYR A 395 9.50 15.18 55.68
C TYR A 395 10.21 16.40 55.07
N GLU A 396 10.53 17.38 55.91
CA GLU A 396 11.09 18.67 55.47
C GLU A 396 12.49 18.57 54.86
N GLY A 397 13.23 17.50 55.21
CA GLY A 397 14.60 17.28 54.70
C GLY A 397 14.66 16.80 53.25
N TYR A 398 13.54 16.38 52.66
CA TYR A 398 13.50 15.98 51.25
C TYR A 398 13.28 17.18 50.35
N THR A 399 14.05 17.21 49.26
CA THR A 399 13.95 18.21 48.19
C THR A 399 13.71 17.58 46.83
N ARG A 400 13.92 16.26 46.72
CA ARG A 400 13.79 15.49 45.48
C ARG A 400 12.96 14.23 45.71
N CYS A 401 12.26 13.80 44.67
CA CYS A 401 11.50 12.56 44.68
C CYS A 401 11.27 12.03 43.27
N ALA A 402 11.09 10.73 43.14
CA ALA A 402 10.52 10.13 41.94
C ALA A 402 9.53 9.05 42.35
N VAL A 403 8.54 8.80 41.49
CA VAL A 403 7.54 7.76 41.71
C VAL A 403 7.55 6.81 40.52
N ALA A 404 7.64 5.52 40.79
CA ALA A 404 7.49 4.49 39.78
C ALA A 404 6.22 3.67 40.03
N HIS A 405 5.61 3.21 38.94
CA HIS A 405 4.48 2.29 38.91
C HIS A 405 4.82 1.08 38.04
N CYS A 406 4.57 -0.12 38.53
CA CYS A 406 4.59 -1.35 37.75
C CYS A 406 3.21 -1.98 37.65
N TYR A 407 2.90 -2.54 36.49
CA TYR A 407 1.75 -3.41 36.28
C TYR A 407 2.24 -4.79 35.84
N ASP A 408 1.76 -5.85 36.50
CA ASP A 408 2.26 -7.22 36.31
C ASP A 408 1.51 -8.03 35.24
N GLY A 409 0.54 -7.43 34.55
CA GLY A 409 -0.26 -8.10 33.53
C GLY A 409 -1.47 -8.86 34.08
N ASP A 410 -1.46 -9.24 35.36
CA ASP A 410 -2.47 -10.10 36.01
C ASP A 410 -3.43 -9.32 36.92
N GLY A 411 -3.47 -7.98 36.77
CA GLY A 411 -4.38 -7.12 37.51
C GLY A 411 -3.79 -6.52 38.80
N CYS A 412 -2.50 -6.72 39.09
CA CYS A 412 -1.86 -6.11 40.26
C CYS A 412 -0.94 -4.94 39.87
N HIS A 413 -1.03 -3.88 40.68
CA HIS A 413 -0.28 -2.65 40.52
C HIS A 413 0.69 -2.48 41.68
N TYR A 414 1.94 -2.12 41.39
CA TYR A 414 2.99 -1.93 42.39
C TYR A 414 3.54 -0.53 42.27
N TRP A 415 3.64 0.18 43.39
CA TRP A 415 4.06 1.56 43.43
C TRP A 415 5.22 1.74 44.38
N CYS A 416 6.17 2.58 43.99
CA CYS A 416 7.28 2.99 44.84
C CYS A 416 7.55 4.48 44.61
N ALA A 417 7.51 5.28 45.67
CA ALA A 417 8.05 6.63 45.66
C ALA A 417 9.34 6.65 46.48
N THR A 418 10.41 7.20 45.91
CA THR A 418 11.72 7.36 46.55
C THR A 418 12.01 8.84 46.80
N PHE A 419 12.70 9.15 47.90
CA PHE A 419 12.93 10.53 48.35
C PHE A 419 14.41 10.81 48.61
N GLY A 420 14.83 12.07 48.45
CA GLY A 420 16.19 12.50 48.81
C GLY A 420 16.51 13.96 48.63
#